data_AF-A0A2G6GSA8-F1
#
_entry.id   AF-A0A2G6GSA8-F1
#
_cell.length_a   1.000
_cell.length_b   1.000
_cell.length_c   1.000
_cell.angle_alpha   90.00
_cell.angle_beta   90.00
_cell.angle_gamma   90.00
#
_symmetry.space_group_name_H-M   'P 1'
#
loop_
_entity.id
_entity.type
_entity.pdbx_description
1 polymer ?
#
loop_
_entity_poly.entity_id
_entity_poly.type
_entity_poly.pdbx_seq_one_letter_code
_entity_poly.pdbx_strand_id
1 'polypeptide(L)'
;MISWLQLPYNKRPRLVTLYYDEPDHSGHFFGPDSKEVAEQVRYTDEQVGNLYRRLMQLPIADSLNFIIVSDHGMRNISKEKKIILEDFVNPNWVKGAYGGNPVYIVDAKAGKQDSLYKALRKIKYLKVFKSKKMPSRWNFGKNVRAGDFFVVAKKGWSLFLTKNKKFDFRGTHGYLNNDKQMAALFVAKGASFKNGYTQRRIKNAQRWKIS
;
A
#
# COMPACT_ATOMS: atom_id res chain seq x y z
N MET A 1 7.58 13.54 19.85
CA MET A 1 6.22 13.15 20.28
C MET A 1 5.99 13.21 21.79
N ILE A 2 6.75 12.47 22.63
CA ILE A 2 6.49 12.44 24.10
C ILE A 2 6.43 13.85 24.72
N SER A 3 7.36 14.73 24.35
CA SER A 3 7.37 16.13 24.80
C SER A 3 6.11 16.90 24.43
N TRP A 4 5.50 16.63 23.27
CA TRP A 4 4.24 17.26 22.87
C TRP A 4 3.09 16.84 23.79
N LEU A 5 3.07 15.58 24.22
CA LEU A 5 2.06 15.04 25.12
C LEU A 5 2.25 15.49 26.58
N GLN A 6 3.36 16.14 26.91
CA GLN A 6 3.62 16.77 28.21
C GLN A 6 3.19 18.23 28.27
N LEU A 7 2.88 18.87 27.13
CA LEU A 7 2.44 20.27 27.09
C LEU A 7 1.17 20.49 27.94
N PRO A 8 0.91 21.73 28.41
CA PRO A 8 -0.34 22.08 29.08
C PRO A 8 -1.57 21.71 28.25
N TYR A 9 -2.70 21.44 28.91
CA TYR A 9 -3.92 20.91 28.26
C TYR A 9 -4.37 21.70 27.02
N ASN A 10 -4.29 23.03 27.08
CA ASN A 10 -4.68 23.93 25.98
C ASN A 10 -3.69 23.96 24.80
N LYS A 11 -2.48 23.42 24.96
CA LYS A 11 -1.43 23.35 23.91
C LYS A 11 -1.14 21.92 23.45
N ARG A 12 -1.63 20.92 24.18
CA ARG A 12 -1.36 19.51 23.92
C ARG A 12 -2.14 19.00 22.71
N PRO A 13 -1.49 18.33 21.73
CA PRO A 13 -2.21 17.76 20.61
C PRO A 13 -3.12 16.60 21.07
N ARG A 14 -4.29 16.48 20.45
CA ARG A 14 -5.26 15.40 20.69
C ARG A 14 -5.17 14.26 19.69
N LEU A 15 -4.43 14.47 18.61
CA LEU A 15 -4.07 13.47 17.62
C LEU A 15 -2.59 13.64 17.30
N VAL A 16 -1.85 12.54 17.39
CA VAL A 16 -0.46 12.48 16.95
C VAL A 16 -0.29 11.26 16.08
N THR A 17 0.36 11.44 14.93
CA THR A 17 0.73 10.37 14.02
C THR A 17 2.24 10.21 14.00
N LEU A 18 2.69 8.96 13.96
CA LEU A 18 4.09 8.58 13.76
C LEU A 18 4.12 7.50 12.67
N TYR A 19 5.19 7.49 11.88
CA TYR A 19 5.34 6.59 10.75
C TYR A 19 6.77 6.02 10.76
N TYR A 20 6.87 4.74 10.39
CA TYR A 20 8.11 4.00 10.20
C TYR A 20 8.11 3.44 8.77
N ASP A 21 9.22 3.58 8.05
CA ASP A 21 9.38 3.04 6.70
C ASP A 21 9.57 1.51 6.67
N GLU A 22 9.92 0.91 7.81
CA GLU A 22 10.07 -0.54 7.94
C GLU A 22 8.77 -1.19 8.44
N PRO A 23 8.45 -2.43 8.01
CA PRO A 23 9.30 -3.35 7.23
C PRO A 23 9.17 -3.22 5.70
N ASP A 24 8.57 -2.15 5.17
CA ASP A 24 8.31 -2.01 3.73
C ASP A 24 9.60 -1.96 2.92
N HIS A 25 10.55 -1.12 3.35
CA HIS A 25 11.84 -0.97 2.68
C HIS A 25 12.56 -2.32 2.57
N SER A 26 12.80 -3.01 3.68
CA SER A 26 13.45 -4.32 3.65
C SER A 26 12.61 -5.38 2.93
N GLY A 27 11.28 -5.29 3.02
CA GLY A 27 10.34 -6.12 2.27
C GLY A 27 10.55 -6.02 0.75
N HIS A 28 10.85 -4.83 0.23
CA HIS A 28 11.20 -4.64 -1.16
C HIS A 28 12.55 -5.29 -1.53
N PHE A 29 13.62 -5.00 -0.79
CA PHE A 29 14.97 -5.45 -1.16
C PHE A 29 15.18 -6.96 -0.97
N PHE A 30 14.70 -7.51 0.14
CA PHE A 30 14.99 -8.88 0.54
C PHE A 30 13.82 -9.85 0.33
N GLY A 31 12.59 -9.32 0.26
CA GLY A 31 11.36 -10.11 0.15
C GLY A 31 10.73 -10.37 1.52
N PRO A 32 9.39 -10.44 1.63
CA PRO A 32 8.67 -10.46 2.91
C PRO A 32 9.00 -11.64 3.84
N ASP A 33 9.54 -12.74 3.31
CA ASP A 33 9.84 -13.96 4.08
C ASP A 33 11.34 -14.07 4.44
N SER A 34 12.10 -12.99 4.31
CA SER A 34 13.56 -12.98 4.53
C SER A 34 13.95 -12.79 6.00
N LYS A 35 15.21 -13.11 6.33
CA LYS A 35 15.75 -12.90 7.68
C LYS A 35 15.87 -11.42 8.01
N GLU A 36 16.25 -10.61 7.04
CA GLU A 36 16.39 -9.16 7.13
C GLU A 36 15.05 -8.50 7.46
N VAL A 37 13.96 -8.93 6.82
CA VAL A 37 12.61 -8.48 7.19
C VAL A 37 12.24 -8.88 8.61
N ALA A 38 12.54 -10.12 9.02
CA ALA A 38 12.29 -10.55 10.39
C ALA A 38 13.09 -9.74 11.43
N GLU A 39 14.32 -9.35 11.10
CA GLU A 39 15.16 -8.46 11.92
C GLU A 39 14.57 -7.05 12.02
N GLN A 40 14.13 -6.47 10.90
CA GLN A 40 13.48 -5.16 10.92
C GLN A 40 12.16 -5.17 11.69
N VAL A 41 11.35 -6.23 11.55
CA VAL A 41 10.13 -6.39 12.35
C VAL A 41 10.44 -6.40 13.85
N ARG A 42 11.47 -7.14 14.29
CA ARG A 42 11.91 -7.15 15.69
C ARG A 42 12.38 -5.76 16.15
N TYR A 43 13.14 -5.07 15.32
CA TYR A 43 13.62 -3.74 15.64
C TYR A 43 12.46 -2.73 15.77
N THR A 44 11.52 -2.71 14.81
CA THR A 44 10.32 -1.86 14.86
C THR A 44 9.45 -2.19 16.07
N ASP A 45 9.25 -3.46 16.40
CA ASP A 45 8.53 -3.89 17.60
C ASP A 45 9.17 -3.35 18.87
N GLU A 46 10.50 -3.42 18.98
CA GLU A 46 11.23 -2.84 20.12
C GLU A 46 11.03 -1.32 20.23
N GLN A 47 11.11 -0.59 19.10
CA GLN A 47 10.88 0.86 19.09
C GLN A 47 9.45 1.22 19.50
N VAL A 48 8.45 0.49 18.99
CA VAL A 48 7.04 0.67 19.34
C VAL A 48 6.79 0.32 20.81
N GLY A 49 7.40 -0.76 21.32
CA GLY A 49 7.31 -1.16 22.72
C GLY A 49 7.95 -0.13 23.65
N ASN A 50 9.14 0.39 23.31
CA ASN A 50 9.78 1.49 24.02
C ASN A 50 8.91 2.74 24.05
N LEU A 51 8.31 3.09 22.91
CA LEU A 51 7.42 4.23 22.83
C LEU A 51 6.18 4.04 23.71
N TYR A 52 5.54 2.87 23.62
CA TYR A 52 4.36 2.54 24.42
C TYR A 52 4.67 2.60 25.92
N ARG A 53 5.79 2.02 26.37
CA ARG A 53 6.22 2.09 27.78
C ARG A 53 6.35 3.55 28.26
N ARG A 54 6.96 4.43 27.46
CA ARG A 54 7.10 5.85 27.80
C ARG A 54 5.75 6.58 27.81
N LEU A 55 4.82 6.22 26.92
CA LEU A 55 3.47 6.78 26.93
C LEU A 55 2.72 6.40 28.21
N MET A 56 2.89 5.18 28.70
CA MET A 56 2.23 4.69 29.92
C MET A 56 2.80 5.31 31.21
N GLN A 57 3.94 5.99 31.14
CA GLN A 57 4.52 6.76 32.26
C GLN A 57 4.01 8.21 32.33
N LEU A 58 3.22 8.66 31.34
CA LEU A 58 2.69 10.01 31.35
C LEU A 58 1.48 10.12 32.31
N PRO A 59 1.25 11.30 32.93
CA PRO A 59 0.06 11.52 33.77
C PRO A 59 -1.29 11.35 33.06
N ILE A 60 -1.28 11.20 31.73
CA ILE A 60 -2.48 11.01 30.90
C ILE A 60 -2.62 9.59 30.35
N ALA A 61 -1.79 8.64 30.79
CA ALA A 61 -1.76 7.27 30.28
C ALA A 61 -3.17 6.65 30.15
N ASP A 62 -4.01 6.82 31.17
CA ASP A 62 -5.37 6.26 31.23
C ASP A 62 -6.34 6.84 30.18
N SER A 63 -6.02 8.03 29.64
CA SER A 63 -6.82 8.70 28.61
C SER A 63 -6.26 8.52 27.19
N LEU A 64 -5.16 7.80 27.02
CA LEU A 64 -4.54 7.58 25.72
C LEU A 64 -5.15 6.38 24.98
N ASN A 65 -5.47 6.62 23.72
CA ASN A 65 -5.78 5.58 22.74
C ASN A 65 -4.58 5.42 21.80
N PHE A 66 -3.98 4.24 21.79
CA PHE A 66 -2.82 3.90 20.97
C PHE A 66 -3.24 2.92 19.87
N ILE A 67 -2.96 3.27 18.62
CA ILE A 67 -3.36 2.49 17.45
C ILE A 67 -2.13 2.28 16.57
N ILE A 68 -1.88 1.02 16.21
CA ILE A 68 -0.88 0.60 15.24
C ILE A 68 -1.61 0.14 13.99
N VAL A 69 -1.23 0.72 12.85
CA VAL A 69 -1.77 0.33 11.54
C VAL A 69 -0.62 0.15 10.54
N SER A 70 -0.88 -0.63 9.49
CA SER A 70 -0.12 -0.50 8.24
C SER A 70 -1.03 -0.01 7.11
N ASP A 71 -0.43 0.47 6.04
CA ASP A 71 -1.10 0.90 4.82
C ASP A 71 -1.42 -0.28 3.89
N HIS A 72 -0.50 -1.25 3.79
CA HIS A 72 -0.65 -2.49 3.02
C HIS A 72 0.21 -3.63 3.59
N GLY A 73 0.15 -4.78 2.91
CA GLY A 73 1.10 -5.88 3.09
C GLY A 73 2.12 -5.93 1.95
N MET A 74 2.86 -7.03 1.84
CA MET A 74 3.96 -7.22 0.89
C MET A 74 3.91 -8.63 0.28
N ARG A 75 4.34 -8.78 -0.99
CA ARG A 75 4.40 -10.07 -1.69
C ARG A 75 5.74 -10.26 -2.38
N ASN A 76 6.25 -11.49 -2.34
CA ASN A 76 7.39 -11.93 -3.15
C ASN A 76 7.12 -11.84 -4.68
N ILE A 77 8.11 -11.36 -5.42
CA ILE A 77 8.15 -11.29 -6.88
C ILE A 77 9.38 -12.01 -7.42
N SER A 78 9.33 -12.42 -8.69
CA SER A 78 10.45 -13.12 -9.35
C SER A 78 11.04 -12.31 -10.49
N LYS A 79 12.34 -12.47 -10.73
CA LYS A 79 13.05 -11.75 -11.79
C LYS A 79 12.64 -12.23 -13.19
N GLU A 80 12.12 -13.44 -13.29
CA GLU A 80 11.66 -14.10 -14.51
C GLU A 80 10.21 -13.74 -14.86
N LYS A 81 9.42 -13.29 -13.87
CA LYS A 81 8.01 -12.94 -14.03
C LYS A 81 7.84 -11.44 -14.26
N LYS A 82 8.30 -10.94 -15.42
CA LYS A 82 8.25 -9.52 -15.78
C LYS A 82 7.43 -9.28 -17.04
N ILE A 83 6.65 -8.21 -17.02
CA ILE A 83 5.98 -7.63 -18.19
C ILE A 83 6.65 -6.29 -18.46
N ILE A 84 7.07 -6.06 -19.71
CA ILE A 84 7.63 -4.79 -20.15
C ILE A 84 6.67 -4.19 -21.17
N LEU A 85 6.04 -3.06 -20.84
CA LEU A 85 4.91 -2.53 -21.60
C LEU A 85 5.28 -2.13 -23.03
N GLU A 86 6.48 -1.58 -23.23
CA GLU A 86 6.97 -1.15 -24.55
C GLU A 86 7.08 -2.29 -25.57
N ASP A 87 7.20 -3.55 -25.13
CA ASP A 87 7.26 -4.71 -26.03
C ASP A 87 5.90 -5.05 -26.67
N PHE A 88 4.80 -4.51 -26.13
CA PHE A 88 3.45 -4.87 -26.54
C PHE A 88 2.62 -3.70 -27.06
N VAL A 89 3.05 -2.47 -26.81
CA VAL A 89 2.27 -1.26 -27.06
C VAL A 89 3.07 -0.30 -27.92
N ASN A 90 2.46 0.20 -28.99
CA ASN A 90 3.06 1.26 -29.80
C ASN A 90 3.16 2.55 -28.95
N PRO A 91 4.36 3.11 -28.74
CA PRO A 91 4.56 4.29 -27.90
C PRO A 91 3.80 5.51 -28.41
N ASN A 92 3.53 5.60 -29.72
CA ASN A 92 2.74 6.67 -30.31
C ASN A 92 1.26 6.65 -29.91
N TRP A 93 0.77 5.58 -29.28
CA TRP A 93 -0.60 5.52 -28.74
C TRP A 93 -0.69 6.00 -27.29
N VAL A 94 0.42 6.08 -26.56
CA VAL A 94 0.45 6.39 -25.13
C VAL A 94 0.68 7.89 -24.95
N LYS A 95 -0.18 8.55 -24.17
CA LYS A 95 -0.03 9.94 -23.73
C LYS A 95 0.82 10.02 -22.46
N GLY A 96 0.60 9.09 -21.53
CA GLY A 96 1.31 9.02 -20.27
C GLY A 96 1.04 7.69 -19.56
N ALA A 97 1.97 7.29 -18.71
CA ALA A 97 1.80 6.16 -17.81
C ALA A 97 2.30 6.54 -16.41
N TYR A 98 1.47 6.33 -15.40
CA TYR A 98 1.68 6.83 -14.04
C TYR A 98 1.53 5.69 -13.03
N GLY A 99 2.46 5.59 -12.09
CA GLY A 99 2.48 4.53 -11.08
C GLY A 99 3.84 3.86 -10.99
N GLY A 100 3.84 2.63 -10.48
CA GLY A 100 5.03 1.86 -10.19
C GLY A 100 4.71 0.38 -10.17
N ASN A 101 5.75 -0.46 -10.25
CA ASN A 101 5.56 -1.91 -10.19
C ASN A 101 4.64 -2.30 -9.02
N PRO A 102 3.57 -3.11 -9.22
CA PRO A 102 3.11 -3.78 -10.43
C PRO A 102 1.89 -3.12 -11.11
N VAL A 103 1.62 -1.83 -10.83
CA VAL A 103 0.41 -1.09 -11.23
C VAL A 103 0.74 0.19 -11.97
N TYR A 104 0.07 0.40 -13.09
CA TYR A 104 0.09 1.68 -13.79
C TYR A 104 -1.31 2.13 -14.17
N ILE A 105 -1.49 3.44 -14.22
CA ILE A 105 -2.54 4.13 -14.95
C ILE A 105 -1.94 4.50 -16.30
N VAL A 106 -2.59 4.14 -17.40
CA VAL A 106 -2.09 4.39 -18.76
C VAL A 106 -3.15 5.19 -19.52
N ASP A 107 -2.74 6.35 -20.03
CA ASP A 107 -3.55 7.24 -20.84
C ASP A 107 -3.21 7.08 -22.32
N ALA A 108 -4.24 7.06 -23.15
CA ALA A 108 -4.09 7.06 -24.59
C ALA A 108 -3.96 8.50 -25.13
N LYS A 109 -3.28 8.64 -26.27
CA LYS A 109 -3.47 9.82 -27.12
C LYS A 109 -4.88 9.81 -27.71
N ALA A 110 -5.37 10.99 -28.09
CA ALA A 110 -6.71 11.14 -28.69
C ALA A 110 -6.91 10.19 -29.88
N GLY A 111 -8.03 9.45 -29.88
CA GLY A 111 -8.38 8.49 -30.93
C GLY A 111 -7.60 7.16 -30.88
N LYS A 112 -6.75 6.92 -29.88
CA LYS A 112 -5.95 5.69 -29.75
C LYS A 112 -6.41 4.75 -28.64
N GLN A 113 -7.49 5.08 -27.92
CA GLN A 113 -8.00 4.31 -26.80
C GLN A 113 -8.28 2.85 -27.15
N ASP A 114 -8.94 2.58 -28.28
CA ASP A 114 -9.30 1.20 -28.64
C ASP A 114 -8.09 0.38 -29.09
N SER A 115 -7.16 0.98 -29.84
CA SER A 115 -5.91 0.32 -30.23
C SER A 115 -5.07 -0.03 -28.99
N LEU A 116 -4.91 0.94 -28.07
CA LEU A 116 -4.19 0.74 -26.82
C LEU A 116 -4.86 -0.34 -25.96
N TYR A 117 -6.18 -0.27 -25.79
CA TYR A 117 -6.94 -1.26 -25.01
C TYR A 117 -6.80 -2.67 -25.58
N LYS A 118 -6.92 -2.83 -26.91
CA LYS A 118 -6.77 -4.12 -27.60
C LYS A 118 -5.37 -4.69 -27.42
N ALA A 119 -4.33 -3.86 -27.52
CA ALA A 119 -2.94 -4.28 -27.30
C ALA A 119 -2.71 -4.72 -25.85
N LEU A 120 -3.07 -3.88 -24.87
CA LEU A 120 -2.94 -4.17 -23.44
C LEU A 120 -3.64 -5.48 -23.05
N ARG A 121 -4.83 -5.75 -23.62
CA ARG A 121 -5.61 -6.95 -23.33
C ARG A 121 -5.00 -8.26 -23.84
N LYS A 122 -4.10 -8.21 -24.81
CA LYS A 122 -3.38 -9.39 -25.32
C LYS A 122 -2.20 -9.78 -24.44
N ILE A 123 -1.76 -8.89 -23.54
CA ILE A 123 -0.59 -9.12 -22.69
C ILE A 123 -0.93 -10.19 -21.64
N LYS A 124 -0.25 -11.33 -21.73
CA LYS A 124 -0.41 -12.42 -20.76
C LYS A 124 0.01 -11.93 -19.37
N TYR A 125 -0.72 -12.37 -18.35
CA TYR A 125 -0.49 -12.00 -16.95
C TYR A 125 -0.73 -10.53 -16.60
N LEU A 126 -1.25 -9.70 -17.50
CA LEU A 126 -1.75 -8.37 -17.19
C LEU A 126 -3.27 -8.38 -17.01
N LYS A 127 -3.78 -7.67 -16.00
CA LYS A 127 -5.19 -7.33 -15.89
C LYS A 127 -5.37 -5.89 -16.32
N VAL A 128 -6.35 -5.65 -17.19
CA VAL A 128 -6.61 -4.33 -17.79
C VAL A 128 -8.06 -3.95 -17.51
N PHE A 129 -8.25 -2.80 -16.89
CA PHE A 129 -9.57 -2.24 -16.62
C PHE A 129 -9.68 -0.90 -17.32
N LYS A 130 -10.79 -0.68 -18.04
CA LYS A 130 -11.18 0.69 -18.40
C LYS A 130 -11.50 1.40 -17.10
N SER A 131 -10.79 2.48 -16.75
CA SER A 131 -10.89 3.10 -15.42
C SER A 131 -12.33 3.50 -15.10
N LYS A 132 -13.06 4.08 -16.07
CA LYS A 132 -14.48 4.43 -15.93
C LYS A 132 -15.44 3.24 -15.73
N LYS A 133 -15.00 2.02 -16.01
CA LYS A 133 -15.78 0.77 -15.87
C LYS A 133 -15.23 -0.14 -14.76
N MET A 134 -14.40 0.39 -13.86
CA MET A 134 -13.95 -0.36 -12.68
C MET A 134 -15.15 -0.73 -11.79
N PRO A 135 -15.16 -1.93 -11.17
CA PRO A 135 -16.26 -2.31 -10.29
C PRO A 135 -16.37 -1.34 -9.10
N SER A 136 -17.61 -0.94 -8.77
CA SER A 136 -17.90 0.07 -7.72
C SER A 136 -17.26 -0.23 -6.37
N ARG A 137 -17.07 -1.52 -6.02
CA ARG A 137 -16.40 -1.97 -4.79
C ARG A 137 -14.98 -1.44 -4.59
N TRP A 138 -14.33 -0.97 -5.66
CA TRP A 138 -12.97 -0.40 -5.62
C TRP A 138 -12.96 1.11 -5.41
N ASN A 139 -14.11 1.77 -5.58
CA ASN A 139 -14.23 3.24 -5.52
C ASN A 139 -13.16 3.97 -6.36
N PHE A 140 -12.82 3.43 -7.53
CA PHE A 140 -11.81 3.96 -8.46
C PHE A 140 -12.48 4.31 -9.80
N GLY A 141 -11.91 5.27 -10.54
CA GLY A 141 -12.37 5.60 -11.91
C GLY A 141 -13.23 6.86 -12.06
N LYS A 142 -13.64 7.49 -10.95
CA LYS A 142 -14.48 8.72 -10.96
C LYS A 142 -13.66 10.01 -11.09
N ASN A 143 -12.40 9.98 -10.68
CA ASN A 143 -11.51 11.15 -10.74
C ASN A 143 -10.75 11.18 -12.06
N VAL A 144 -10.50 12.38 -12.61
CA VAL A 144 -9.70 12.58 -13.84
C VAL A 144 -8.31 11.92 -13.78
N ARG A 145 -7.70 11.85 -12.60
CA ARG A 145 -6.40 11.19 -12.37
C ARG A 145 -6.45 9.67 -12.50
N ALA A 146 -7.63 9.06 -12.61
CA ALA A 146 -7.77 7.63 -12.86
C ALA A 146 -7.39 7.21 -14.29
N GLY A 147 -7.24 8.18 -15.19
CA GLY A 147 -6.84 7.97 -16.58
C GLY A 147 -7.78 7.09 -17.39
N ASP A 148 -7.32 6.62 -18.54
CA ASP A 148 -8.10 5.75 -19.43
C ASP A 148 -8.11 4.29 -18.94
N PHE A 149 -6.95 3.75 -18.59
CA PHE A 149 -6.77 2.35 -18.22
C PHE A 149 -6.01 2.17 -16.91
N PHE A 150 -6.58 1.39 -15.99
CA PHE A 150 -5.86 0.84 -14.86
C PHE A 150 -5.34 -0.54 -15.25
N VAL A 151 -4.02 -0.74 -15.16
CA VAL A 151 -3.37 -2.00 -15.45
C VAL A 151 -2.62 -2.51 -14.22
N VAL A 152 -2.73 -3.80 -13.95
CA VAL A 152 -2.06 -4.46 -12.82
C VAL A 152 -1.59 -5.83 -13.23
N ALA A 153 -0.33 -6.15 -12.92
CA ALA A 153 0.19 -7.49 -13.16
C ALA A 153 -0.52 -8.53 -12.28
N LYS A 154 -0.58 -9.79 -12.72
CA LYS A 154 -1.03 -10.90 -11.86
C LYS A 154 -0.07 -11.05 -10.68
N LYS A 155 -0.56 -11.68 -9.60
CA LYS A 155 0.22 -11.88 -8.36
C LYS A 155 1.61 -12.47 -8.65
N GLY A 156 2.65 -11.86 -8.07
CA GLY A 156 4.04 -12.28 -8.22
C GLY A 156 4.69 -11.87 -9.55
N TRP A 157 3.93 -11.29 -10.48
CA TRP A 157 4.48 -10.66 -11.68
C TRP A 157 4.77 -9.19 -11.43
N SER A 158 5.81 -8.71 -12.07
CA SER A 158 6.17 -7.29 -12.12
C SER A 158 5.74 -6.67 -13.44
N LEU A 159 5.45 -5.37 -13.41
CA LEU A 159 5.14 -4.55 -14.58
C LEU A 159 6.10 -3.37 -14.63
N PHE A 160 6.75 -3.19 -15.78
CA PHE A 160 7.64 -2.08 -16.08
C PHE A 160 7.24 -1.42 -17.39
N LEU A 161 7.52 -0.12 -17.51
CA LEU A 161 7.26 0.60 -18.74
C LEU A 161 8.34 0.29 -19.79
N THR A 162 9.60 0.27 -19.39
CA THR A 162 10.77 0.13 -20.27
C THR A 162 11.79 -0.89 -19.76
N LYS A 163 12.63 -1.42 -20.66
CA LYS A 163 13.74 -2.36 -20.37
C LYS A 163 14.86 -1.77 -19.52
N ASN A 164 15.05 -0.46 -19.61
CA ASN A 164 16.20 0.23 -18.99
C ASN A 164 16.11 0.32 -17.46
N LYS A 165 14.98 -0.08 -16.87
CA LYS A 165 14.82 -0.04 -15.42
C LYS A 165 15.50 -1.25 -14.78
N LYS A 166 16.73 -1.05 -14.28
CA LYS A 166 17.34 -1.99 -13.32
C LYS A 166 16.40 -2.13 -12.13
N PHE A 167 15.99 -3.35 -11.85
CA PHE A 167 15.05 -3.65 -10.78
C PHE A 167 15.53 -4.89 -10.05
N ASP A 168 15.92 -4.69 -8.80
CA ASP A 168 16.47 -5.72 -7.93
C ASP A 168 15.65 -5.94 -6.66
N PHE A 169 14.36 -5.60 -6.71
CA PHE A 169 13.47 -5.92 -5.59
C PHE A 169 12.97 -7.36 -5.69
N ARG A 170 12.83 -7.96 -4.51
CA ARG A 170 12.29 -9.29 -4.26
C ARG A 170 10.87 -9.24 -3.72
N GLY A 171 10.44 -8.08 -3.22
CA GLY A 171 9.07 -7.80 -2.81
C GLY A 171 8.42 -6.64 -3.56
N THR A 172 7.09 -6.66 -3.67
CA THR A 172 6.28 -5.50 -4.04
C THR A 172 4.86 -5.58 -3.48
N HIS A 173 4.14 -4.47 -3.55
CA HIS A 173 2.76 -4.31 -3.11
C HIS A 173 1.94 -3.55 -4.17
N GLY A 174 0.66 -3.26 -3.90
CA GLY A 174 -0.22 -2.56 -4.85
C GLY A 174 -1.07 -3.48 -5.73
N TYR A 175 -0.92 -4.81 -5.61
CA TYR A 175 -1.87 -5.75 -6.20
C TYR A 175 -3.30 -5.49 -5.72
N LEU A 176 -4.27 -6.10 -6.43
CA LEU A 176 -5.68 -6.06 -6.06
C LEU A 176 -5.89 -6.38 -4.55
N ASN A 177 -6.61 -5.53 -3.83
CA ASN A 177 -6.89 -5.59 -2.39
C ASN A 177 -7.59 -6.88 -1.88
N ASN A 178 -8.05 -7.76 -2.77
CA ASN A 178 -8.53 -9.08 -2.42
C ASN A 178 -7.41 -10.13 -2.29
N ASP A 179 -6.17 -9.77 -2.60
CA ASP A 179 -5.00 -10.56 -2.26
C ASP A 179 -4.74 -10.52 -0.75
N LYS A 180 -4.62 -11.70 -0.13
CA LYS A 180 -4.40 -11.83 1.32
C LYS A 180 -3.06 -11.24 1.75
N GLN A 181 -2.03 -11.32 0.89
CA GLN A 181 -0.72 -10.73 1.17
C GLN A 181 -0.70 -9.19 1.09
N MET A 182 -1.77 -8.56 0.59
CA MET A 182 -1.93 -7.09 0.62
C MET A 182 -2.74 -6.64 1.85
N ALA A 183 -3.10 -7.55 2.75
CA ALA A 183 -3.77 -7.17 3.99
C ALA A 183 -2.82 -6.38 4.89
N ALA A 184 -3.38 -5.37 5.55
CA ALA A 184 -2.67 -4.50 6.46
C ALA A 184 -2.91 -4.89 7.93
N LEU A 185 -2.01 -4.46 8.81
CA LEU A 185 -2.14 -4.62 10.26
C LEU A 185 -3.11 -3.59 10.85
N PHE A 186 -3.86 -3.99 11.87
CA PHE A 186 -4.60 -3.08 12.74
C PHE A 186 -4.61 -3.63 14.17
N VAL A 187 -4.05 -2.87 15.11
CA VAL A 187 -4.06 -3.17 16.56
C VAL A 187 -4.38 -1.88 17.29
N ALA A 188 -5.23 -1.94 18.31
CA ALA A 188 -5.62 -0.78 19.09
C ALA A 188 -5.71 -1.12 20.58
N LYS A 189 -5.31 -0.18 21.44
CA LYS A 189 -5.38 -0.31 22.89
C LYS A 189 -5.63 1.06 23.53
N GLY A 190 -6.50 1.09 24.54
CA GLY A 190 -6.86 2.30 25.28
C GLY A 190 -8.29 2.23 25.80
N ALA A 191 -8.70 3.23 26.58
CA ALA A 191 -10.00 3.24 27.27
C ALA A 191 -11.22 3.12 26.34
N SER A 192 -11.08 3.50 25.06
CA SER A 192 -12.16 3.42 24.07
C SER A 192 -12.23 2.09 23.31
N PHE A 193 -11.35 1.13 23.62
CA PHE A 193 -11.30 -0.16 22.92
C PHE A 193 -11.59 -1.33 23.85
N LYS A 194 -12.28 -2.36 23.32
CA LYS A 194 -12.53 -3.60 24.04
C LYS A 194 -11.21 -4.37 24.26
N ASN A 195 -11.00 -4.86 25.48
CA ASN A 195 -9.86 -5.71 25.81
C ASN A 195 -10.07 -7.14 25.30
N GLY A 196 -9.01 -7.77 24.78
CA GLY A 196 -9.04 -9.16 24.30
C GLY A 196 -9.94 -9.41 23.07
N TYR A 197 -10.43 -8.35 22.42
CA TYR A 197 -11.37 -8.47 21.31
C TYR A 197 -10.63 -8.66 19.98
N THR A 198 -11.05 -9.67 19.21
CA THR A 198 -10.58 -9.89 17.84
C THR A 198 -11.70 -9.62 16.85
N GLN A 199 -11.46 -8.71 15.90
CA GLN A 199 -12.41 -8.32 14.87
C GLN A 199 -12.15 -9.06 13.56
N ARG A 200 -13.21 -9.40 12.82
CA ARG A 200 -13.06 -9.89 11.43
C ARG A 200 -12.47 -8.79 10.53
N ARG A 201 -11.85 -9.17 9.41
CA ARG A 201 -11.24 -8.22 8.47
C ARG A 201 -12.19 -7.08 8.11
N ILE A 202 -11.68 -5.86 8.24
CA ILE A 202 -12.36 -4.60 7.92
C ILE A 202 -11.57 -3.82 6.87
N LYS A 203 -12.20 -2.80 6.26
CA LYS A 203 -11.54 -1.93 5.28
C LYS A 203 -10.98 -0.70 6.00
N ASN A 204 -9.78 -0.27 5.65
CA ASN A 204 -9.16 0.96 6.18
C ASN A 204 -10.01 2.24 5.95
N ALA A 205 -10.79 2.27 4.86
CA ALA A 205 -11.71 3.37 4.55
C ALA A 205 -13.05 3.31 5.31
N GLN A 206 -13.28 2.31 6.18
CA GLN A 206 -14.44 2.36 7.08
C GLN A 206 -14.21 3.45 8.13
N ARG A 207 -15.20 4.34 8.28
CA ARG A 207 -15.22 5.30 9.39
C ARG A 207 -15.19 4.52 10.69
N TRP A 208 -14.11 4.64 11.44
CA TRP A 208 -14.03 4.17 12.81
C TRP A 208 -14.97 5.02 13.65
N LYS A 209 -16.16 4.51 13.97
CA LYS A 209 -16.90 5.02 15.12
C LYS A 209 -16.20 4.45 16.34
N ILE A 210 -15.22 5.20 16.86
CA ILE A 210 -14.72 4.98 18.20
C ILE A 210 -15.87 5.44 19.11
N SER A 211 -16.66 4.49 19.58
CA SER A 211 -17.75 4.71 20.53
C SER A 211 -17.19 4.79 21.94
#